data_AF-G0U7G4-F1
#
_entry.id   AF-G0U7G4-F1
#
_cell.length_a   1.000
_cell.length_b   1.000
_cell.length_c   1.000
_cell.angle_alpha   90.00
_cell.angle_beta   90.00
_cell.angle_gamma   90.00
#
_symmetry.space_group_name_H-M   'P 1'
#
loop_
_entity.id
_entity.type
_entity.pdbx_description
1 polymer ?
#
loop_
_entity_poly.entity_id
_entity_poly.type
_entity_poly.pdbx_seq_one_letter_code
_entity_poly.pdbx_strand_id
1 'polypeptide(L)'
;MSTKANDMWSSLLFYRAYLPPAEALRATQYVVLGLEKGVKLREDDDQSPHTPVASHSECDTFSLEARPDTGDSDRSFTNFPEAPLRSAEALDFYLFKKADVSPPFFNQMLEKMRCCFLLCPKRAGGRSCPCRRAHLLDATAWHLKLSSFDTSTISISCNCSVLSLTIDHVVPTAGFLFACGLVHEGVVDAVHPVLQWLGQWLSVSVLREIQPKAMLNDVLIMFPGITTSVLLPPKLVSVRSLVDLSAREFYALDLDLKTVSACEKIRARFLPDRGYRIIDLKKEPQDSFFTHITPIILSFSSNNTHYSWRKNDPKRPVVTSLITYVNPTECSCRSREYGSCRSQLSPLRNGNWHSESTFPKHAWCTCPRMHVIAVNYELSTPSGSRCSEQNALGKLASTGLPTTVVREVFVYGDSSASKTETNPLFPCGVCENMLRKVSNDVFRQHGGDVMLYMFDSTTRPRKLIYLPIPEISFRDDRGFRKFVAELREL
;
A
#
# COMPACT_ATOMS: atom_id res chain seq x y z
N MET A 1 -22.86 -22.43 -4.66
CA MET A 1 -21.59 -21.66 -4.63
C MET A 1 -21.27 -20.94 -5.94
N SER A 2 -21.78 -21.39 -7.10
CA SER A 2 -21.47 -20.79 -8.42
C SER A 2 -21.86 -19.31 -8.55
N THR A 3 -22.99 -18.88 -7.97
CA THR A 3 -23.49 -17.49 -8.06
C THR A 3 -22.48 -16.48 -7.49
N LYS A 4 -21.91 -16.77 -6.32
CA LYS A 4 -20.91 -15.90 -5.68
C LYS A 4 -19.61 -15.74 -6.51
N ALA A 5 -19.23 -16.77 -7.27
CA ALA A 5 -18.03 -16.71 -8.11
C ALA A 5 -18.25 -15.82 -9.34
N ASN A 6 -19.42 -15.90 -9.97
CA ASN A 6 -19.79 -15.06 -11.10
C ASN A 6 -19.96 -13.58 -10.71
N ASP A 7 -20.58 -13.31 -9.55
CA ASP A 7 -20.73 -11.95 -9.02
C ASP A 7 -19.36 -11.34 -8.70
N MET A 8 -18.45 -12.13 -8.12
CA MET A 8 -17.08 -11.68 -7.86
C MET A 8 -16.30 -11.47 -9.16
N TRP A 9 -16.42 -12.36 -10.14
CA TRP A 9 -15.72 -12.26 -11.42
C TRP A 9 -16.13 -11.01 -12.22
N SER A 10 -17.43 -10.76 -12.32
CA SER A 10 -17.98 -9.58 -12.99
C SER A 10 -17.53 -8.29 -12.31
N SER A 11 -17.56 -8.23 -10.97
CA SER A 11 -17.12 -7.05 -10.19
C SER A 11 -15.60 -6.87 -10.10
N LEU A 12 -14.80 -7.87 -10.47
CA LEU A 12 -13.34 -7.83 -10.30
C LEU A 12 -12.67 -6.82 -11.24
N LEU A 13 -12.11 -5.75 -10.71
CA LEU A 13 -11.35 -4.78 -11.50
C LEU A 13 -9.99 -5.35 -11.94
N PHE A 14 -9.73 -5.39 -13.25
CA PHE A 14 -8.44 -5.80 -13.84
C PHE A 14 -7.48 -4.63 -14.05
N TYR A 15 -8.01 -3.41 -14.04
CA TYR A 15 -7.26 -2.18 -14.26
C TYR A 15 -7.55 -1.20 -13.15
N ARG A 16 -6.49 -0.62 -12.58
CA ARG A 16 -6.55 0.31 -11.43
C ARG A 16 -6.12 1.73 -11.79
N ALA A 17 -6.08 2.09 -13.07
CA ALA A 17 -5.83 3.48 -13.44
C ALA A 17 -7.08 4.35 -13.20
N TYR A 18 -6.86 5.65 -13.16
CA TYR A 18 -7.94 6.61 -13.10
C TYR A 18 -8.63 6.67 -14.46
N LEU A 19 -9.82 6.07 -14.55
CA LEU A 19 -10.70 6.16 -15.71
C LEU A 19 -11.94 6.95 -15.33
N PRO A 20 -12.50 7.79 -16.23
CA PRO A 20 -13.84 8.33 -16.07
C PRO A 20 -14.85 7.22 -15.71
N PRO A 21 -15.88 7.48 -14.88
CA PRO A 21 -16.77 6.42 -14.38
C PRO A 21 -17.41 5.53 -15.47
N ALA A 22 -17.79 6.13 -16.61
CA ALA A 22 -18.35 5.38 -17.74
C ALA A 22 -17.34 4.42 -18.37
N GLU A 23 -16.10 4.89 -18.57
CA GLU A 23 -14.99 4.08 -19.08
C GLU A 23 -14.56 3.00 -18.11
N ALA A 24 -14.52 3.33 -16.80
CA ALA A 24 -14.23 2.36 -15.76
C ALA A 24 -15.23 1.21 -15.79
N LEU A 25 -16.52 1.50 -15.95
CA LEU A 25 -17.58 0.50 -16.06
C LEU A 25 -17.39 -0.38 -17.29
N ARG A 26 -17.12 0.21 -18.47
CA ARG A 26 -16.85 -0.55 -19.70
C ARG A 26 -15.61 -1.43 -19.56
N ALA A 27 -14.53 -0.89 -19.01
CA ALA A 27 -13.28 -1.62 -18.78
C ALA A 27 -13.47 -2.82 -17.83
N THR A 28 -14.45 -2.78 -16.91
CA THR A 28 -14.74 -3.93 -16.03
C THR A 28 -15.26 -5.15 -16.78
N GLN A 29 -15.73 -4.99 -18.03
CA GLN A 29 -16.24 -6.08 -18.86
C GLN A 29 -15.13 -6.88 -19.53
N TYR A 30 -13.88 -6.44 -19.42
CA TYR A 30 -12.74 -7.07 -20.08
C TYR A 30 -11.78 -7.73 -19.08
N VAL A 31 -11.03 -8.71 -19.58
CA VAL A 31 -9.97 -9.41 -18.84
C VAL A 31 -8.82 -9.75 -19.77
N VAL A 32 -7.59 -9.67 -19.25
CA VAL A 32 -6.40 -10.24 -19.90
C VAL A 32 -6.05 -11.59 -19.30
N LEU A 33 -5.83 -12.56 -20.19
CA LEU A 33 -5.42 -13.92 -19.87
C LEU A 33 -4.12 -14.25 -20.61
N GLY A 34 -3.22 -14.98 -19.94
CA GLY A 34 -2.02 -15.54 -20.55
C GLY A 34 -2.27 -16.94 -21.09
N LEU A 35 -1.70 -17.26 -22.26
CA LEU A 35 -1.71 -18.57 -22.88
C LEU A 35 -0.26 -18.97 -23.18
N GLU A 36 0.11 -20.23 -22.94
CA GLU A 36 1.46 -20.73 -23.22
C GLU A 36 1.80 -20.60 -24.72
N LYS A 37 2.96 -20.02 -25.04
CA LYS A 37 3.36 -19.76 -26.43
C LYS A 37 3.43 -21.06 -27.23
N GLY A 38 2.98 -21.00 -28.48
CA GLY A 38 2.89 -22.16 -29.37
C GLY A 38 1.57 -22.92 -29.24
N VAL A 39 0.77 -22.64 -28.20
CA VAL A 39 -0.60 -23.14 -28.13
C VAL A 39 -1.52 -22.19 -28.88
N LYS A 40 -2.00 -22.63 -30.04
CA LYS A 40 -2.96 -21.86 -30.84
C LYS A 40 -4.36 -21.97 -30.22
N LEU A 41 -5.04 -20.83 -30.07
CA LEU A 41 -6.50 -20.86 -30.05
C LEU A 41 -6.93 -21.43 -31.40
N ARG A 42 -7.84 -22.41 -31.40
CA ARG A 42 -8.41 -22.90 -32.65
C ARG A 42 -9.21 -21.77 -33.27
N GLU A 43 -8.57 -21.00 -34.14
CA GLU A 43 -9.22 -20.22 -35.17
C GLU A 43 -9.88 -21.27 -36.07
N ASP A 44 -11.21 -21.30 -36.08
CA ASP A 44 -11.91 -21.99 -37.15
C ASP A 44 -11.58 -21.17 -38.41
N ASP A 45 -10.60 -21.65 -39.20
CA ASP A 45 -10.25 -21.10 -40.50
C ASP A 45 -11.55 -20.90 -41.33
N ASP A 46 -11.69 -19.71 -41.92
CA ASP A 46 -12.64 -19.31 -42.99
C ASP A 46 -14.01 -18.65 -42.69
N GLN A 47 -14.15 -17.67 -41.78
CA GLN A 47 -15.25 -16.69 -41.92
C GLN A 47 -14.86 -15.21 -41.63
N SER A 48 -14.90 -14.39 -42.69
CA SER A 48 -14.81 -12.92 -42.64
C SER A 48 -16.05 -12.28 -41.98
N PRO A 49 -15.98 -11.01 -41.54
CA PRO A 49 -16.97 -10.45 -40.61
C PRO A 49 -18.30 -10.13 -41.28
N HIS A 50 -19.35 -10.88 -40.93
CA HIS A 50 -20.74 -10.46 -41.14
C HIS A 50 -21.27 -9.73 -39.91
N THR A 51 -21.86 -8.56 -40.15
CA THR A 51 -22.55 -7.68 -39.20
C THR A 51 -23.76 -8.40 -38.58
N PRO A 52 -24.01 -8.29 -37.26
CA PRO A 52 -25.08 -9.07 -36.63
C PRO A 52 -26.46 -8.42 -36.82
N VAL A 53 -27.40 -9.21 -37.36
CA VAL A 53 -28.84 -8.95 -37.29
C VAL A 53 -29.38 -9.63 -36.03
N ALA A 54 -30.18 -8.90 -35.27
CA ALA A 54 -30.81 -9.37 -34.05
C ALA A 54 -31.92 -10.41 -34.35
N SER A 55 -31.91 -11.52 -33.61
CA SER A 55 -33.08 -12.40 -33.49
C SER A 55 -33.18 -12.98 -32.09
N HIS A 56 -34.32 -12.67 -31.46
CA HIS A 56 -34.85 -13.29 -30.25
C HIS A 56 -35.08 -14.79 -30.43
N SER A 57 -34.88 -15.59 -29.38
CA SER A 57 -35.60 -16.85 -29.18
C SER A 57 -35.50 -17.31 -27.73
N GLU A 58 -36.49 -18.12 -27.35
CA GLU A 58 -37.08 -18.23 -26.03
C GLU A 58 -36.34 -19.09 -25.01
N CYS A 59 -36.71 -18.79 -23.77
CA CYS A 59 -36.36 -19.43 -22.52
C CYS A 59 -36.99 -20.82 -22.43
N ASP A 60 -36.19 -21.85 -22.15
CA ASP A 60 -36.71 -23.14 -21.72
C ASP A 60 -36.16 -23.57 -20.37
N THR A 61 -37.09 -24.09 -19.58
CA THR A 61 -37.04 -24.29 -18.14
C THR A 61 -36.61 -25.72 -17.84
N PHE A 62 -35.55 -25.92 -17.05
CA PHE A 62 -35.24 -27.24 -16.48
C PHE A 62 -35.12 -27.16 -14.95
N SER A 63 -36.12 -27.74 -14.28
CA SER A 63 -36.07 -28.33 -12.94
C SER A 63 -35.94 -29.86 -13.15
N LEU A 64 -35.49 -30.74 -12.27
CA LEU A 64 -35.27 -30.77 -10.81
C LEU A 64 -34.35 -31.99 -10.53
N GLU A 65 -33.73 -32.03 -9.35
CA GLU A 65 -33.64 -33.20 -8.44
C GLU A 65 -32.32 -33.28 -7.66
N ALA A 66 -32.47 -33.09 -6.35
CA ALA A 66 -31.48 -33.31 -5.33
C ALA A 66 -31.55 -34.77 -4.83
N ARG A 67 -30.40 -35.37 -4.58
CA ARG A 67 -30.27 -36.48 -3.63
C ARG A 67 -29.24 -36.15 -2.57
N PRO A 68 -29.47 -36.54 -1.31
CA PRO A 68 -28.54 -36.32 -0.22
C PRO A 68 -27.51 -37.46 -0.22
N ASP A 69 -26.25 -37.14 0.07
CA ASP A 69 -25.39 -38.14 0.70
C ASP A 69 -24.45 -37.49 1.71
N THR A 70 -24.62 -37.99 2.93
CA THR A 70 -23.79 -37.89 4.12
C THR A 70 -22.44 -38.54 3.88
N GLY A 71 -21.36 -37.89 4.33
CA GLY A 71 -20.05 -38.51 4.35
C GLY A 71 -18.98 -37.57 4.89
N ASP A 72 -18.74 -37.68 6.20
CA ASP A 72 -17.58 -37.15 6.90
C ASP A 72 -16.28 -37.40 6.11
N SER A 73 -15.49 -36.36 5.90
CA SER A 73 -14.08 -36.49 5.56
C SER A 73 -13.33 -35.25 6.04
N ASP A 74 -12.65 -35.40 7.17
CA ASP A 74 -11.55 -34.54 7.61
C ASP A 74 -10.57 -34.34 6.44
N ARG A 75 -10.57 -33.14 5.87
CA ARG A 75 -9.55 -32.70 4.91
C ARG A 75 -8.75 -31.55 5.51
N SER A 76 -7.58 -31.94 6.01
CA SER A 76 -6.43 -31.07 6.27
C SER A 76 -6.24 -30.07 5.13
N PHE A 77 -6.43 -28.79 5.42
CA PHE A 77 -6.08 -27.66 4.55
C PHE A 77 -4.64 -27.23 4.86
N THR A 78 -3.66 -28.11 4.65
CA THR A 78 -2.24 -27.71 4.61
C THR A 78 -1.52 -28.56 3.58
N ASN A 79 -0.68 -27.92 2.77
CA ASN A 79 0.10 -28.44 1.64
C ASN A 79 -0.56 -28.26 0.25
N PHE A 80 -0.48 -27.03 -0.26
CA PHE A 80 -0.39 -26.86 -1.72
C PHE A 80 1.02 -27.24 -2.14
N PRO A 81 1.22 -28.17 -3.08
CA PRO A 81 2.54 -28.39 -3.66
C PRO A 81 2.89 -27.12 -4.45
N GLU A 82 3.94 -26.41 -4.01
CA GLU A 82 4.66 -25.49 -4.88
C GLU A 82 5.18 -26.32 -6.06
N ALA A 83 4.43 -26.31 -7.16
CA ALA A 83 4.92 -26.83 -8.41
C ALA A 83 6.19 -26.03 -8.75
N PRO A 84 7.29 -26.68 -9.18
CA PRO A 84 8.50 -25.98 -9.57
C PRO A 84 8.13 -24.91 -10.59
N LEU A 85 8.62 -23.67 -10.41
CA LEU A 85 8.61 -22.68 -11.48
C LEU A 85 9.37 -23.29 -12.66
N ARG A 86 8.62 -23.94 -13.56
CA ARG A 86 9.09 -24.32 -14.88
C ARG A 86 9.70 -23.06 -15.49
N SER A 87 10.85 -23.22 -16.14
CA SER A 87 11.49 -22.19 -16.98
C SER A 87 10.42 -21.28 -17.58
N ALA A 88 10.50 -19.97 -17.37
CA ALA A 88 9.46 -19.01 -17.74
C ALA A 88 9.15 -19.12 -19.24
N GLU A 89 8.23 -20.03 -19.59
CA GLU A 89 7.76 -20.22 -20.93
C GLU A 89 7.09 -18.92 -21.33
N ALA A 90 7.48 -18.40 -22.50
CA ALA A 90 6.90 -17.17 -23.01
C ALA A 90 5.37 -17.35 -23.07
N LEU A 91 4.63 -16.38 -22.55
CA LEU A 91 3.17 -16.35 -22.63
C LEU A 91 2.76 -15.40 -23.75
N ASP A 92 1.76 -15.82 -24.54
CA ASP A 92 0.96 -14.92 -25.35
C ASP A 92 -0.17 -14.35 -24.50
N PHE A 93 -0.45 -13.06 -24.62
CA PHE A 93 -1.52 -12.40 -23.87
C PHE A 93 -2.69 -12.06 -24.78
N TYR A 94 -3.89 -12.30 -24.28
CA TYR A 94 -5.14 -12.07 -25.00
C TYR A 94 -6.11 -11.27 -24.15
N LEU A 95 -6.81 -10.33 -24.76
CA LEU A 95 -7.95 -9.62 -24.19
C LEU A 95 -9.23 -10.35 -24.55
N PHE A 96 -10.11 -10.56 -23.57
CA PHE A 96 -11.43 -11.15 -23.74
C PHE A 96 -12.50 -10.30 -23.08
N LYS A 97 -13.75 -10.45 -23.53
CA LYS A 97 -14.91 -10.07 -22.72
C LYS A 97 -15.08 -11.11 -21.62
N LYS A 98 -15.31 -10.67 -20.38
CA LYS A 98 -15.53 -11.55 -19.23
C LYS A 98 -16.74 -12.46 -19.39
N ALA A 99 -17.74 -12.02 -20.15
CA ALA A 99 -18.93 -12.82 -20.44
C ALA A 99 -18.63 -14.06 -21.28
N ASP A 100 -17.49 -14.08 -21.99
CA ASP A 100 -17.10 -15.19 -22.87
C ASP A 100 -16.13 -16.17 -22.17
N VAL A 101 -15.78 -15.91 -20.91
CA VAL A 101 -14.78 -16.65 -20.15
C VAL A 101 -15.34 -17.09 -18.81
N SER A 102 -15.16 -18.36 -18.48
CA SER A 102 -15.50 -18.87 -17.15
C SER A 102 -14.58 -18.26 -16.07
N PRO A 103 -15.11 -17.96 -14.88
CA PRO A 103 -14.28 -17.48 -13.79
C PRO A 103 -13.24 -18.54 -13.41
N PRO A 104 -11.99 -18.15 -13.12
CA PRO A 104 -11.01 -19.06 -12.55
C PRO A 104 -11.43 -19.48 -11.14
N PHE A 105 -10.70 -20.41 -10.52
CA PHE A 105 -11.02 -20.85 -9.16
C PHE A 105 -10.96 -19.68 -8.16
N PHE A 106 -11.86 -19.69 -7.18
CA PHE A 106 -12.02 -18.63 -6.18
C PHE A 106 -10.70 -18.21 -5.52
N ASN A 107 -9.86 -19.17 -5.13
CA ASN A 107 -8.56 -18.89 -4.50
C ASN A 107 -7.63 -18.09 -5.43
N GLN A 108 -7.64 -18.38 -6.73
CA GLN A 108 -6.85 -17.60 -7.70
C GLN A 108 -7.39 -16.18 -7.85
N MET A 109 -8.72 -16.00 -7.78
CA MET A 109 -9.32 -14.66 -7.83
C MET A 109 -8.90 -13.79 -6.65
N LEU A 110 -8.69 -14.37 -5.47
CA LEU A 110 -8.14 -13.68 -4.29
C LEU A 110 -6.65 -13.33 -4.44
N GLU A 111 -5.87 -14.19 -5.12
CA GLU A 111 -4.43 -14.02 -5.34
C GLU A 111 -4.07 -13.08 -6.50
N LYS A 112 -5.05 -12.64 -7.29
CA LYS A 112 -4.90 -11.79 -8.48
C LYS A 112 -4.06 -10.52 -8.26
N MET A 113 -3.84 -10.09 -7.03
CA MET A 113 -2.89 -9.01 -6.74
C MET A 113 -1.44 -9.31 -7.18
N ARG A 114 -1.10 -10.56 -7.54
CA ARG A 114 0.28 -10.96 -7.86
C ARG A 114 0.49 -11.65 -9.21
N CYS A 115 -0.54 -12.22 -9.82
CA CYS A 115 -0.39 -13.08 -11.01
C CYS A 115 -1.47 -12.83 -12.08
N CYS A 116 -1.09 -13.02 -13.35
CA CYS A 116 -2.05 -13.07 -14.46
C CYS A 116 -2.82 -14.40 -14.41
N PHE A 117 -4.09 -14.40 -14.81
CA PHE A 117 -4.81 -15.65 -15.01
C PHE A 117 -4.34 -16.33 -16.28
N LEU A 118 -4.25 -17.66 -16.24
CA LEU A 118 -3.92 -18.47 -17.40
C LEU A 118 -5.19 -18.99 -18.05
N LEU A 119 -5.18 -19.01 -19.38
CA LEU A 119 -6.22 -19.61 -20.20
C LEU A 119 -5.93 -21.10 -20.41
N CYS A 120 -6.96 -21.93 -20.25
CA CYS A 120 -6.90 -23.34 -20.62
C CYS A 120 -7.05 -23.47 -22.15
N PRO A 121 -6.16 -24.20 -22.84
CA PRO A 121 -6.34 -24.44 -24.26
C PRO A 121 -7.41 -25.49 -24.57
N LYS A 122 -7.83 -26.28 -23.57
CA LYS A 122 -8.92 -27.25 -23.74
C LYS A 122 -10.24 -26.50 -23.65
N ARG A 123 -11.08 -26.64 -24.69
CA ARG A 123 -12.44 -26.07 -24.71
C ARG A 123 -13.24 -26.61 -23.52
N ALA A 124 -14.08 -25.77 -22.92
CA ALA A 124 -15.21 -26.23 -22.12
C ALA A 124 -16.30 -26.75 -23.08
N GLY A 125 -16.02 -27.82 -23.84
CA GLY A 125 -16.97 -28.43 -24.78
C GLY A 125 -18.08 -29.20 -24.06
N GLY A 126 -18.76 -28.54 -23.10
CA GLY A 126 -19.74 -29.14 -22.18
C GLY A 126 -19.14 -30.11 -21.14
N ARG A 127 -17.89 -30.55 -21.30
CA ARG A 127 -17.21 -31.45 -20.35
C ARG A 127 -16.43 -30.64 -19.33
N SER A 128 -16.61 -30.96 -18.05
CA SER A 128 -15.88 -30.33 -16.95
C SER A 128 -14.38 -30.60 -17.07
N CYS A 129 -13.61 -29.56 -17.40
CA CYS A 129 -12.16 -29.64 -17.32
C CYS A 129 -11.75 -29.55 -15.84
N PRO A 130 -10.96 -30.50 -15.30
CA PRO A 130 -10.53 -30.45 -13.90
C PRO A 130 -9.43 -29.43 -13.64
N CYS A 131 -8.97 -28.70 -14.66
CA CYS A 131 -7.87 -27.75 -14.49
C CYS A 131 -8.35 -26.47 -13.80
N ARG A 132 -7.42 -25.77 -13.15
CA ARG A 132 -7.73 -24.54 -12.41
C ARG A 132 -7.69 -23.26 -13.25
N ARG A 133 -7.52 -23.36 -14.57
CA ARG A 133 -7.37 -22.22 -15.49
C ARG A 133 -8.75 -21.67 -15.89
N ALA A 134 -8.76 -20.45 -16.43
CA ALA A 134 -9.96 -19.90 -17.06
C ALA A 134 -10.25 -20.67 -18.38
N HIS A 135 -11.52 -20.78 -18.78
CA HIS A 135 -11.91 -21.45 -20.02
C HIS A 135 -12.79 -20.53 -20.85
N LEU A 136 -12.70 -20.65 -22.18
CA LEU A 136 -13.68 -20.03 -23.06
C LEU A 136 -15.01 -20.76 -22.93
N LEU A 137 -16.09 -20.00 -22.79
CA LEU A 137 -17.45 -20.52 -22.77
C LEU A 137 -17.93 -20.88 -24.18
N ASP A 138 -17.45 -20.16 -25.19
CA ASP A 138 -17.70 -20.41 -26.61
C ASP A 138 -16.37 -20.54 -27.37
N ALA A 139 -16.32 -21.38 -28.39
CA ALA A 139 -15.20 -21.47 -29.32
C ALA A 139 -15.04 -20.19 -30.16
N THR A 140 -16.14 -19.52 -30.44
CA THR A 140 -16.22 -18.26 -31.19
C THR A 140 -16.12 -17.02 -30.30
N ALA A 141 -15.78 -17.23 -29.02
CA ALA A 141 -15.57 -16.16 -28.05
C ALA A 141 -14.67 -15.06 -28.63
N TRP A 142 -15.14 -13.81 -28.51
CA TRP A 142 -14.40 -12.67 -29.01
C TRP A 142 -13.07 -12.55 -28.25
N HIS A 143 -11.99 -12.32 -28.98
CA HIS A 143 -10.68 -12.15 -28.39
C HIS A 143 -9.77 -11.30 -29.25
N LEU A 144 -8.80 -10.68 -28.60
CA LEU A 144 -7.78 -9.85 -29.24
C LEU A 144 -6.41 -10.26 -28.73
N LYS A 145 -5.53 -10.68 -29.64
CA LYS A 145 -4.15 -11.02 -29.30
C LYS A 145 -3.35 -9.75 -29.04
N LEU A 146 -2.95 -9.53 -27.79
CA LEU A 146 -2.21 -8.34 -27.38
C LEU A 146 -0.71 -8.48 -27.61
N SER A 147 -0.19 -9.70 -27.59
CA SER A 147 1.23 -9.96 -27.86
C SER A 147 1.62 -9.70 -29.33
N SER A 148 0.66 -9.48 -30.23
CA SER A 148 0.89 -9.11 -31.63
C SER A 148 0.79 -7.61 -31.90
N PHE A 149 0.53 -6.78 -30.89
CA PHE A 149 0.47 -5.34 -31.09
C PHE A 149 1.84 -4.80 -31.48
N ASP A 150 1.89 -4.08 -32.61
CA ASP A 150 3.05 -3.27 -32.94
C ASP A 150 3.14 -2.13 -31.93
N THR A 151 4.01 -2.35 -30.96
CA THR A 151 4.25 -1.44 -29.83
C THR A 151 5.58 -0.72 -29.99
N SER A 152 6.16 -0.74 -31.20
CA SER A 152 7.46 -0.17 -31.53
C SER A 152 7.66 1.26 -31.02
N THR A 153 6.60 2.07 -30.99
CA THR A 153 6.61 3.40 -30.40
C THR A 153 5.40 3.65 -29.49
N ILE A 154 5.65 4.13 -28.27
CA ILE A 154 4.63 4.54 -27.30
C ILE A 154 4.77 6.05 -27.08
N SER A 155 3.69 6.80 -27.26
CA SER A 155 3.67 8.23 -26.94
C SER A 155 3.21 8.43 -25.49
N ILE A 156 4.06 9.06 -24.68
CA ILE A 156 3.83 9.32 -23.26
C ILE A 156 3.75 10.83 -23.05
N SER A 157 2.64 11.30 -22.49
CA SER A 157 2.55 12.67 -22.01
C SER A 157 3.17 12.77 -20.61
N CYS A 158 4.22 13.57 -20.46
CA CYS A 158 4.90 13.84 -19.19
C CYS A 158 5.21 15.34 -19.10
N ASN A 159 4.78 16.00 -18.01
CA ASN A 159 5.04 17.43 -17.76
C ASN A 159 4.75 18.34 -18.98
N CYS A 160 3.57 18.21 -19.57
CA CYS A 160 3.15 18.96 -20.77
C CYS A 160 3.97 18.70 -22.05
N SER A 161 4.81 17.66 -22.07
CA SER A 161 5.56 17.22 -23.25
C SER A 161 5.11 15.84 -23.68
N VAL A 162 5.03 15.59 -24.98
CA VAL A 162 4.78 14.24 -25.54
C VAL A 162 6.13 13.64 -25.91
N LEU A 163 6.50 12.54 -25.25
CA LEU A 163 7.71 11.78 -25.51
C LEU A 163 7.32 10.50 -26.25
N SER A 164 7.92 10.25 -27.41
CA SER A 164 7.84 8.93 -28.04
C SER A 164 8.96 8.05 -27.50
N LEU A 165 8.61 6.99 -26.79
CA LEU A 165 9.55 5.96 -26.35
C LEU A 165 9.49 4.76 -27.30
N THR A 166 10.65 4.18 -27.58
CA THR A 166 10.73 2.84 -28.17
C THR A 166 10.45 1.79 -27.10
N ILE A 167 9.80 0.67 -27.46
CA ILE A 167 9.45 -0.37 -26.49
C ILE A 167 10.65 -1.09 -25.88
N ASP A 168 11.84 -0.98 -26.49
CA ASP A 168 13.07 -1.54 -25.92
C ASP A 168 13.36 -1.01 -24.49
N HIS A 169 12.75 0.11 -24.12
CA HIS A 169 12.84 0.72 -22.80
C HIS A 169 11.70 0.35 -21.83
N VAL A 170 10.72 -0.45 -22.27
CA VAL A 170 9.53 -0.81 -21.50
C VAL A 170 9.41 -2.34 -21.45
N VAL A 171 9.40 -2.91 -20.24
CA VAL A 171 9.02 -4.31 -20.05
C VAL A 171 7.49 -4.37 -20.02
N PRO A 172 6.82 -4.90 -21.06
CA PRO A 172 5.36 -4.93 -21.09
C PRO A 172 4.84 -5.87 -20.00
N THR A 173 4.08 -5.31 -19.07
CA THR A 173 3.32 -6.10 -18.10
C THR A 173 1.95 -6.44 -18.69
N ALA A 174 1.27 -7.46 -18.16
CA ALA A 174 -0.10 -7.73 -18.57
C ALA A 174 -1.05 -6.54 -18.34
N GLY A 175 -0.78 -5.70 -17.32
CA GLY A 175 -1.52 -4.46 -17.09
C GLY A 175 -1.28 -3.41 -18.16
N PHE A 176 -0.05 -3.32 -18.67
CA PHE A 176 0.29 -2.47 -19.83
C PHE A 176 -0.42 -2.96 -21.10
N LEU A 177 -0.34 -4.26 -21.38
CA LEU A 177 -1.01 -4.85 -22.55
C LEU A 177 -2.54 -4.70 -22.46
N PHE A 178 -3.13 -4.89 -21.27
CA PHE A 178 -4.55 -4.64 -21.04
C PHE A 178 -4.94 -3.21 -21.40
N ALA A 179 -4.15 -2.23 -20.95
CA ALA A 179 -4.37 -0.82 -21.25
C ALA A 179 -4.33 -0.55 -22.76
N CYS A 180 -3.34 -1.13 -23.47
CA CYS A 180 -3.26 -1.01 -24.92
C CYS A 180 -4.47 -1.63 -25.62
N GLY A 181 -4.91 -2.81 -25.16
CA GLY A 181 -6.11 -3.46 -25.66
C GLY A 181 -7.38 -2.63 -25.47
N LEU A 182 -7.54 -1.96 -24.32
CA LEU A 182 -8.68 -1.06 -24.09
C LEU A 182 -8.70 0.14 -25.04
N VAL A 183 -7.52 0.71 -25.35
CA VAL A 183 -7.40 1.80 -26.33
C VAL A 183 -7.73 1.30 -27.73
N HIS A 184 -7.18 0.15 -28.12
CA HIS A 184 -7.44 -0.47 -29.41
C HIS A 184 -8.93 -0.70 -29.65
N GLU A 185 -9.64 -1.20 -28.63
CA GLU A 185 -11.08 -1.46 -28.69
C GLU A 185 -11.96 -0.21 -28.52
N GLY A 186 -11.37 0.99 -28.43
CA GLY A 186 -12.12 2.23 -28.20
C GLY A 186 -12.91 2.24 -26.89
N VAL A 187 -12.49 1.40 -25.92
CA VAL A 187 -13.08 1.39 -24.57
C VAL A 187 -12.68 2.64 -23.80
N VAL A 188 -11.49 3.16 -24.10
CA VAL A 188 -10.91 4.39 -23.55
C VAL A 188 -10.16 5.12 -24.67
N ASP A 189 -10.23 6.45 -24.71
CA ASP A 189 -9.56 7.24 -25.75
C ASP A 189 -8.04 7.31 -25.52
N ALA A 190 -7.65 7.29 -24.24
CA ALA A 190 -6.27 7.28 -23.82
C ALA A 190 -6.13 6.58 -22.47
N VAL A 191 -4.99 5.94 -22.26
CA VAL A 191 -4.59 5.40 -20.97
C VAL A 191 -3.42 6.19 -20.43
N HIS A 192 -3.51 6.63 -19.18
CA HIS A 192 -2.36 7.11 -18.44
C HIS A 192 -1.81 5.93 -17.63
N PRO A 193 -0.89 5.12 -18.18
CA PRO A 193 -0.22 4.13 -17.37
C PRO A 193 0.45 4.89 -16.23
N VAL A 194 0.22 4.43 -15.00
CA VAL A 194 0.83 5.03 -13.81
C VAL A 194 2.31 4.63 -13.81
N LEU A 195 3.10 5.28 -14.68
CA LEU A 195 4.56 5.15 -14.75
C LEU A 195 5.24 5.99 -13.67
N GLN A 196 4.49 6.93 -13.06
CA GLN A 196 4.97 7.83 -11.99
C GLN A 196 5.51 7.07 -10.77
N TRP A 197 5.09 5.82 -10.58
CA TRP A 197 5.58 4.99 -9.49
C TRP A 197 6.85 4.26 -9.88
N LEU A 198 7.15 3.95 -11.13
CA LEU A 198 8.31 3.12 -11.42
C LEU A 198 9.60 3.80 -10.96
N GLY A 199 9.82 5.07 -11.28
CA GLY A 199 11.02 5.78 -10.85
C GLY A 199 11.11 5.99 -9.33
N GLN A 200 10.00 6.39 -8.70
CA GLN A 200 9.95 6.64 -7.25
C GLN A 200 9.91 5.36 -6.42
N TRP A 201 9.21 4.32 -6.88
CA TRP A 201 9.10 3.00 -6.26
C TRP A 201 10.38 2.19 -6.47
N LEU A 202 11.04 2.24 -7.63
CA LEU A 202 12.40 1.69 -7.79
C LEU A 202 13.34 2.38 -6.80
N SER A 203 13.32 3.72 -6.74
CA SER A 203 14.12 4.47 -5.77
C SER A 203 13.81 4.04 -4.33
N VAL A 204 12.54 3.91 -3.95
CA VAL A 204 12.12 3.52 -2.58
C VAL A 204 12.42 2.06 -2.26
N SER A 205 12.24 1.12 -3.20
CA SER A 205 12.53 -0.29 -3.02
C SER A 205 14.04 -0.53 -2.92
N VAL A 206 14.83 0.12 -3.80
CA VAL A 206 16.29 0.17 -3.72
C VAL A 206 16.71 0.77 -2.37
N LEU A 207 16.13 1.91 -1.98
CA LEU A 207 16.31 2.53 -0.66
C LEU A 207 15.70 1.76 0.52
N ARG A 208 15.15 0.56 0.35
CA ARG A 208 14.86 -0.35 1.49
C ARG A 208 15.89 -1.45 1.61
N GLU A 209 16.47 -1.87 0.49
CA GLU A 209 17.38 -3.01 0.44
C GLU A 209 18.85 -2.61 0.56
N ILE A 210 19.19 -1.35 0.28
CA ILE A 210 20.58 -0.88 0.43
C ILE A 210 21.09 -1.18 1.84
N GLN A 211 22.22 -1.89 1.89
CA GLN A 211 23.00 -2.13 3.09
C GLN A 211 24.14 -1.12 3.16
N PRO A 212 24.57 -0.66 4.35
CA PRO A 212 25.72 0.25 4.47
C PRO A 212 27.01 -0.30 3.82
N LYS A 213 27.17 -1.62 3.76
CA LYS A 213 28.33 -2.29 3.15
C LYS A 213 28.26 -2.44 1.62
N ALA A 214 27.11 -2.14 1.01
CA ALA A 214 26.96 -2.26 -0.44
C ALA A 214 27.91 -1.30 -1.17
N MET A 215 28.43 -1.73 -2.31
CA MET A 215 29.22 -0.87 -3.20
C MET A 215 28.36 0.28 -3.70
N LEU A 216 28.86 1.51 -3.59
CA LEU A 216 28.06 2.68 -3.90
C LEU A 216 27.70 2.74 -5.39
N ASN A 217 28.60 2.31 -6.26
CA ASN A 217 28.41 2.33 -7.70
C ASN A 217 27.25 1.41 -8.14
N ASP A 218 27.25 0.17 -7.62
CA ASP A 218 26.17 -0.81 -7.86
C ASP A 218 24.82 -0.30 -7.36
N VAL A 219 24.84 0.49 -6.29
CA VAL A 219 23.63 1.12 -5.76
C VAL A 219 23.14 2.27 -6.65
N LEU A 220 24.05 3.10 -7.14
CA LEU A 220 23.70 4.28 -7.94
C LEU A 220 23.12 3.91 -9.30
N ILE A 221 23.61 2.85 -9.96
CA ILE A 221 23.06 2.39 -11.25
C ILE A 221 21.59 1.91 -11.15
N MET A 222 21.10 1.63 -9.94
CA MET A 222 19.69 1.30 -9.71
C MET A 222 18.78 2.54 -9.66
N PHE A 223 19.34 3.75 -9.58
CA PHE A 223 18.55 4.99 -9.58
C PHE A 223 18.20 5.41 -11.02
N PRO A 224 16.93 5.76 -11.29
CA PRO A 224 16.51 6.20 -12.62
C PRO A 224 17.34 7.38 -13.13
N GLY A 225 17.91 7.23 -14.33
CA GLY A 225 18.70 8.26 -14.99
C GLY A 225 20.21 8.17 -14.75
N ILE A 226 20.68 7.20 -13.96
CA ILE A 226 22.10 6.84 -13.83
C ILE A 226 22.31 5.54 -14.64
N THR A 227 22.73 5.67 -15.89
CA THR A 227 22.80 4.53 -16.84
C THR A 227 24.18 3.88 -16.91
N THR A 228 25.21 4.52 -16.37
CA THR A 228 26.60 4.06 -16.43
C THR A 228 27.25 4.11 -15.06
N SER A 229 28.29 3.29 -14.89
CA SER A 229 29.21 3.37 -13.76
C SER A 229 29.66 4.82 -13.55
N VAL A 230 29.36 5.37 -12.37
CA VAL A 230 29.74 6.73 -12.02
C VAL A 230 31.21 6.72 -11.59
N LEU A 231 32.01 7.66 -12.09
CA LEU A 231 33.38 7.87 -11.61
C LEU A 231 33.33 8.49 -10.21
N LEU A 232 33.25 7.64 -9.19
CA LEU A 232 33.25 8.06 -7.80
C LEU A 232 34.68 8.34 -7.33
N PRO A 233 34.90 9.39 -6.52
CA PRO A 233 36.18 9.62 -5.85
C PRO A 233 36.66 8.37 -5.09
N PRO A 234 37.97 8.10 -4.99
CA PRO A 234 38.50 6.86 -4.39
C PRO A 234 38.05 6.62 -2.93
N LYS A 235 37.64 7.67 -2.23
CA LYS A 235 37.13 7.60 -0.85
C LYS A 235 35.67 7.11 -0.77
N LEU A 236 34.93 7.12 -1.88
CA LEU A 236 33.51 6.76 -1.97
C LEU A 236 33.29 5.37 -2.60
N VAL A 237 33.75 4.35 -1.89
CA VAL A 237 33.65 2.95 -2.36
C VAL A 237 32.30 2.33 -2.01
N SER A 238 31.79 2.63 -0.81
CA SER A 238 30.59 2.01 -0.24
C SER A 238 29.53 3.04 0.15
N VAL A 239 28.31 2.56 0.36
CA VAL A 239 27.23 3.38 0.93
C VAL A 239 27.64 3.98 2.27
N ARG A 240 28.33 3.22 3.12
CA ARG A 240 28.83 3.71 4.41
C ARG A 240 29.78 4.90 4.25
N SER A 241 30.74 4.81 3.32
CA SER A 241 31.66 5.93 3.06
C SER A 241 30.94 7.18 2.56
N LEU A 242 29.84 7.05 1.81
CA LEU A 242 29.00 8.19 1.41
C LEU A 242 28.28 8.82 2.59
N VAL A 243 27.78 8.00 3.52
CA VAL A 243 27.04 8.43 4.70
C VAL A 243 27.95 9.12 5.72
N ASP A 244 29.19 8.65 5.85
CA ASP A 244 30.17 9.18 6.80
C ASP A 244 30.75 10.55 6.36
N LEU A 245 30.57 10.97 5.11
CA LEU A 245 30.99 12.31 4.66
C LEU A 245 30.19 13.42 5.36
N SER A 246 30.88 14.45 5.85
CA SER A 246 30.23 15.69 6.29
C SER A 246 29.45 16.34 5.13
N ALA A 247 28.47 17.20 5.44
CA ALA A 247 27.74 17.93 4.40
C ALA A 247 28.69 18.77 3.51
N ARG A 248 29.70 19.39 4.13
CA ARG A 248 30.72 20.17 3.41
C ARG A 248 31.53 19.31 2.44
N GLU A 249 32.00 18.14 2.87
CA GLU A 249 32.75 17.23 1.99
C GLU A 249 31.88 16.68 0.86
N PHE A 250 30.60 16.38 1.15
CA PHE A 250 29.66 15.86 0.15
C PHE A 250 29.36 16.87 -0.96
N TYR A 251 29.06 18.12 -0.62
CA TYR A 251 28.79 19.15 -1.63
C TYR A 251 30.06 19.68 -2.33
N ALA A 252 31.25 19.28 -1.86
CA ALA A 252 32.51 19.55 -2.54
C ALA A 252 32.87 18.47 -3.59
N LEU A 253 32.09 17.39 -3.69
CA LEU A 253 32.32 16.35 -4.70
C LEU A 253 31.92 16.85 -6.08
N ASP A 254 32.77 16.59 -7.08
CA ASP A 254 32.49 16.86 -8.48
C ASP A 254 31.68 15.69 -9.08
N LEU A 255 30.36 15.71 -8.85
CA LEU A 255 29.42 14.70 -9.32
C LEU A 255 28.30 15.38 -10.12
N ASP A 256 27.74 14.68 -11.11
CA ASP A 256 26.59 15.22 -11.85
C ASP A 256 25.33 15.33 -10.95
N LEU A 257 24.41 16.22 -11.33
CA LEU A 257 23.21 16.53 -10.54
C LEU A 257 22.33 15.30 -10.23
N LYS A 258 22.24 14.32 -11.13
CA LYS A 258 21.42 13.12 -10.91
C LYS A 258 22.09 12.22 -9.87
N THR A 259 23.40 12.04 -9.98
CA THR A 259 24.21 11.33 -8.98
C THR A 259 24.14 12.00 -7.62
N VAL A 260 24.30 13.33 -7.54
CA VAL A 260 24.16 14.08 -6.28
C VAL A 260 22.78 13.84 -5.66
N SER A 261 21.71 13.94 -6.45
CA SER A 261 20.35 13.69 -5.97
C SER A 261 20.15 12.25 -5.46
N ALA A 262 20.69 11.25 -6.16
CA ALA A 262 20.66 9.86 -5.70
C ALA A 262 21.45 9.67 -4.40
N CYS A 263 22.66 10.22 -4.33
CA CYS A 263 23.50 10.20 -3.13
C CYS A 263 22.83 10.90 -1.94
N GLU A 264 22.15 12.03 -2.14
CA GLU A 264 21.37 12.69 -1.09
C GLU A 264 20.24 11.81 -0.58
N LYS A 265 19.50 11.12 -1.46
CA LYS A 265 18.45 10.17 -1.05
C LYS A 265 19.03 9.02 -0.23
N ILE A 266 20.20 8.50 -0.62
CA ILE A 266 20.92 7.46 0.13
C ILE A 266 21.39 8.01 1.49
N ARG A 267 22.04 9.17 1.53
CA ARG A 267 22.48 9.82 2.79
C ARG A 267 21.30 10.09 3.71
N ALA A 268 20.22 10.64 3.17
CA ALA A 268 19.00 10.96 3.89
C ALA A 268 18.36 9.74 4.57
N ARG A 269 18.58 8.54 4.04
CA ARG A 269 18.17 7.26 4.64
C ARG A 269 19.00 6.91 5.87
N PHE A 270 20.31 7.12 5.81
CA PHE A 270 21.26 6.62 6.82
C PHE A 270 21.80 7.67 7.78
N LEU A 271 21.46 8.95 7.59
CA LEU A 271 21.86 10.04 8.48
C LEU A 271 21.57 9.63 9.94
N PRO A 272 22.61 9.30 10.73
CA PRO A 272 22.45 8.89 12.12
C PRO A 272 21.94 10.06 12.96
N ASP A 273 22.19 11.28 12.47
CA ASP A 273 21.84 12.58 13.03
C ASP A 273 20.50 13.14 12.55
N ARG A 274 19.57 12.30 12.10
CA ARG A 274 18.17 12.63 12.40
C ARG A 274 18.00 12.43 13.90
N GLY A 275 18.54 13.37 14.68
CA GLY A 275 18.36 13.50 16.11
C GLY A 275 16.90 13.19 16.33
N TYR A 276 16.65 12.07 17.01
CA TYR A 276 15.30 11.67 17.33
C TYR A 276 14.63 12.90 17.90
N ARG A 277 13.52 13.29 17.28
CA ARG A 277 12.88 14.52 17.71
C ARG A 277 12.32 14.20 19.08
N ILE A 278 12.88 14.84 20.11
CA ILE A 278 12.52 14.62 21.49
C ILE A 278 11.75 15.84 21.97
N ILE A 279 10.61 15.59 22.58
CA ILE A 279 9.84 16.59 23.32
C ILE A 279 10.08 16.30 24.79
N ASP A 280 10.65 17.26 25.50
CA ASP A 280 10.81 17.21 26.95
C ASP A 280 9.49 17.63 27.60
N LEU A 281 8.70 16.65 28.06
CA LEU A 281 7.36 16.87 28.62
C LEU A 281 7.39 17.78 29.85
N LYS A 282 8.53 17.90 30.54
CA LYS A 282 8.67 18.82 31.68
C LYS A 282 8.83 20.28 31.26
N LYS A 283 9.31 20.52 30.03
CA LYS A 283 9.51 21.85 29.46
C LYS A 283 8.34 22.32 28.61
N GLU A 284 7.38 21.42 28.32
CA GLU A 284 6.17 21.79 27.60
C GLU A 284 5.31 22.76 28.43
N PRO A 285 4.77 23.82 27.81
CA PRO A 285 3.82 24.72 28.47
C PRO A 285 2.62 23.98 29.06
N GLN A 286 2.01 24.51 30.13
CA GLN A 286 0.86 23.88 30.79
C GLN A 286 -0.35 23.71 29.86
N ASP A 287 -0.51 24.62 28.90
CA ASP A 287 -1.56 24.68 27.88
C ASP A 287 -1.14 24.02 26.55
N SER A 288 -0.03 23.27 26.54
CA SER A 288 0.42 22.57 25.35
C SER A 288 -0.47 21.35 25.04
N PHE A 289 -0.59 21.06 23.75
CA PHE A 289 -1.22 19.84 23.24
C PHE A 289 -0.70 18.56 23.93
N PHE A 290 0.61 18.48 24.18
CA PHE A 290 1.22 17.31 24.80
C PHE A 290 0.91 17.20 26.30
N THR A 291 0.82 18.34 26.99
CA THR A 291 0.40 18.40 28.40
C THR A 291 -1.06 17.93 28.56
N HIS A 292 -1.91 18.16 27.55
CA HIS A 292 -3.29 17.69 27.54
C HIS A 292 -3.44 16.20 27.19
N ILE A 293 -2.78 15.73 26.13
CA ILE A 293 -2.93 14.35 25.63
C ILE A 293 -2.23 13.32 26.53
N THR A 294 -1.10 13.68 27.15
CA THR A 294 -0.30 12.73 27.93
C THR A 294 -1.09 12.12 29.11
N PRO A 295 -1.75 12.90 29.98
CA PRO A 295 -2.55 12.35 31.08
C PRO A 295 -3.68 11.42 30.61
N ILE A 296 -4.29 11.72 29.45
CA ILE A 296 -5.35 10.88 28.85
C ILE A 296 -4.79 9.49 28.54
N ILE A 297 -3.62 9.42 27.90
CA ILE A 297 -2.98 8.15 27.54
C ILE A 297 -2.57 7.37 28.79
N LEU A 298 -1.88 8.02 29.73
CA LEU A 298 -1.32 7.36 30.91
C LEU A 298 -2.39 6.85 31.88
N SER A 299 -3.55 7.53 31.97
CA SER A 299 -4.65 7.12 32.84
C SER A 299 -5.63 6.13 32.18
N PHE A 300 -5.54 5.93 30.86
CA PHE A 300 -6.50 5.06 30.17
C PHE A 300 -6.33 3.59 30.57
N SER A 301 -5.09 3.09 30.65
CA SER A 301 -4.82 1.69 30.99
C SER A 301 -5.34 1.35 32.38
N SER A 302 -5.11 2.21 33.38
CA SER A 302 -5.51 1.95 34.76
C SER A 302 -7.02 1.83 34.94
N ASN A 303 -7.81 2.54 34.12
CA ASN A 303 -9.25 2.64 34.29
C ASN A 303 -10.06 1.74 33.35
N ASN A 304 -9.45 1.27 32.25
CA ASN A 304 -10.19 0.63 31.16
C ASN A 304 -9.68 -0.77 30.80
N THR A 305 -8.70 -1.32 31.52
CA THR A 305 -8.13 -2.63 31.17
C THR A 305 -8.66 -3.74 32.07
N HIS A 306 -9.11 -4.82 31.45
CA HIS A 306 -9.52 -6.02 32.16
C HIS A 306 -8.45 -7.12 32.04
N TYR A 307 -8.22 -7.91 33.09
CA TYR A 307 -7.21 -8.98 33.08
C TYR A 307 -7.52 -10.08 32.03
N SER A 308 -8.80 -10.27 31.66
CA SER A 308 -9.18 -11.24 30.62
C SER A 308 -8.63 -10.88 29.24
N TRP A 309 -8.32 -9.61 28.98
CA TRP A 309 -7.72 -9.17 27.72
C TRP A 309 -6.24 -9.52 27.61
N ARG A 310 -5.67 -10.08 28.68
CA ARG A 310 -4.27 -10.48 28.79
C ARG A 310 -4.12 -11.99 28.95
N LYS A 311 -5.03 -12.79 28.36
CA LYS A 311 -5.08 -14.25 28.58
C LYS A 311 -5.09 -14.64 30.07
N ASN A 312 -5.73 -13.82 30.90
CA ASN A 312 -5.74 -13.94 32.36
C ASN A 312 -4.36 -13.86 33.03
N ASP A 313 -3.35 -13.31 32.34
CA ASP A 313 -2.03 -13.02 32.92
C ASP A 313 -1.94 -11.53 33.31
N PRO A 314 -2.03 -11.19 34.60
CA PRO A 314 -1.99 -9.81 35.06
C PRO A 314 -0.60 -9.16 34.87
N LYS A 315 0.44 -9.94 34.58
CA LYS A 315 1.81 -9.43 34.39
C LYS A 315 2.10 -8.97 32.97
N ARG A 316 1.23 -9.30 32.00
CA ARG A 316 1.43 -8.89 30.61
C ARG A 316 1.27 -7.38 30.46
N PRO A 317 2.14 -6.76 29.64
CA PRO A 317 2.08 -5.33 29.39
C PRO A 317 0.77 -4.96 28.71
N VAL A 318 0.19 -3.85 29.13
CA VAL A 318 -0.89 -3.19 28.41
C VAL A 318 -0.26 -2.12 27.54
N VAL A 319 -0.42 -2.23 26.23
CA VAL A 319 -0.08 -1.19 25.29
C VAL A 319 -1.33 -0.36 25.03
N THR A 320 -1.21 0.95 25.19
CA THR A 320 -2.26 1.93 24.88
C THR A 320 -1.84 2.72 23.65
N SER A 321 -2.75 2.84 22.69
CA SER A 321 -2.57 3.72 21.54
C SER A 321 -3.66 4.78 21.48
N LEU A 322 -3.26 6.02 21.26
CA LEU A 322 -4.17 7.14 21.00
C LEU A 322 -3.89 7.66 19.59
N ILE A 323 -4.94 7.72 18.77
CA ILE A 323 -4.88 8.30 17.43
C ILE A 323 -5.64 9.60 17.46
N THR A 324 -4.98 10.68 17.07
CA THR A 324 -5.64 11.96 16.83
C THR A 324 -6.02 12.11 15.36
N TYR A 325 -7.11 12.82 15.15
CA TYR A 325 -7.65 13.06 13.83
C TYR A 325 -8.36 14.41 13.79
N VAL A 326 -8.68 14.88 12.58
CA VAL A 326 -9.42 16.12 12.37
C VAL A 326 -10.82 15.82 11.85
N ASN A 327 -11.81 16.62 12.24
CA ASN A 327 -13.12 16.52 11.62
C ASN A 327 -13.02 16.94 10.14
N PRO A 328 -13.36 16.07 9.16
CA PRO A 328 -13.21 16.40 7.75
C PRO A 328 -14.12 17.56 7.30
N THR A 329 -15.22 17.84 8.02
CA THR A 329 -16.09 18.99 7.72
C THR A 329 -15.56 20.31 8.28
N GLU A 330 -14.68 20.26 9.30
CA GLU A 330 -14.07 21.44 9.92
C GLU A 330 -12.63 21.68 9.43
N CYS A 331 -12.05 20.72 8.70
CA CYS A 331 -10.66 20.79 8.24
C CYS A 331 -10.52 21.68 7.00
N SER A 332 -9.90 22.86 7.19
CA SER A 332 -9.63 23.82 6.11
C SER A 332 -8.36 23.51 5.31
N CYS A 333 -7.57 22.51 5.70
CA CYS A 333 -6.33 22.12 4.99
C CYS A 333 -6.59 21.40 3.65
N ARG A 334 -7.84 21.36 3.17
CA ARG A 334 -8.27 20.50 2.06
C ARG A 334 -8.05 21.05 0.65
N SER A 335 -7.66 22.31 0.44
CA SER A 335 -7.75 22.86 -0.91
C SER A 335 -6.78 24.01 -1.17
N ARG A 336 -5.64 23.72 -1.79
CA ARG A 336 -4.84 24.77 -2.45
C ARG A 336 -4.41 24.44 -3.88
N GLU A 337 -4.68 23.23 -4.39
CA GLU A 337 -4.11 22.83 -5.69
C GLU A 337 -5.03 22.94 -6.91
N TYR A 338 -6.29 23.34 -6.79
CA TYR A 338 -7.09 23.64 -7.99
C TYR A 338 -8.02 24.83 -7.78
N GLY A 339 -7.57 26.01 -8.25
CA GLY A 339 -8.46 27.11 -8.60
C GLY A 339 -8.78 28.12 -7.50
N SER A 340 -8.26 29.34 -7.71
CA SER A 340 -8.65 30.60 -7.08
C SER A 340 -10.14 30.69 -6.69
N CYS A 341 -10.44 30.85 -5.39
CA CYS A 341 -11.62 31.59 -4.96
C CYS A 341 -11.44 32.26 -3.59
N ARG A 342 -11.98 33.48 -3.56
CA ARG A 342 -11.93 34.52 -2.54
C ARG A 342 -12.30 34.05 -1.14
N SER A 343 -11.62 34.65 -0.16
CA SER A 343 -12.13 34.85 1.20
C SER A 343 -13.59 35.30 1.16
N GLN A 344 -14.50 34.47 1.68
CA GLN A 344 -15.75 34.96 2.25
C GLN A 344 -16.08 34.20 3.54
N LEU A 345 -15.99 34.98 4.62
CA LEU A 345 -16.80 35.00 5.84
C LEU A 345 -17.00 33.69 6.62
N SER A 346 -16.35 33.66 7.78
CA SER A 346 -16.54 32.71 8.86
C SER A 346 -17.98 32.76 9.41
N PRO A 347 -18.63 31.62 9.68
CA PRO A 347 -19.79 31.59 10.56
C PRO A 347 -19.34 31.85 12.01
N LEU A 348 -20.05 32.75 12.69
CA LEU A 348 -19.97 32.97 14.13
C LEU A 348 -20.26 31.64 14.87
N ARG A 349 -19.21 31.02 15.41
CA ARG A 349 -19.33 29.82 16.25
C ARG A 349 -19.40 30.27 17.71
N ASN A 350 -20.62 30.32 18.25
CA ASN A 350 -20.88 30.43 19.69
C ASN A 350 -20.55 29.08 20.35
N GLY A 351 -19.41 29.02 21.01
CA GLY A 351 -19.01 27.89 21.84
C GLY A 351 -17.71 28.25 22.54
N ASN A 352 -17.78 28.39 23.86
CA ASN A 352 -16.73 28.88 24.76
C ASN A 352 -15.57 27.87 24.90
N TRP A 353 -14.99 27.42 23.78
CA TRP A 353 -13.75 26.65 23.74
C TRP A 353 -12.61 27.66 23.80
N HIS A 354 -12.22 28.02 25.02
CA HIS A 354 -11.02 28.79 25.26
C HIS A 354 -9.83 28.14 24.53
N SER A 355 -9.05 28.98 23.88
CA SER A 355 -7.98 28.67 22.93
C SER A 355 -6.77 27.97 23.59
N GLU A 356 -6.97 26.76 24.09
CA GLU A 356 -5.90 25.84 24.47
C GLU A 356 -5.43 25.10 23.21
N SER A 357 -4.13 24.87 23.07
CA SER A 357 -3.54 24.39 21.82
C SER A 357 -4.03 22.98 21.45
N THR A 358 -5.01 22.92 20.53
CA THR A 358 -5.63 21.66 20.09
C THR A 358 -4.76 20.86 19.13
N PHE A 359 -3.51 21.27 18.84
CA PHE A 359 -2.59 20.61 17.92
C PHE A 359 -1.11 20.89 18.26
N PRO A 360 -0.15 20.05 17.83
CA PRO A 360 1.29 20.29 18.02
C PRO A 360 1.81 21.55 17.30
N LYS A 361 2.72 22.31 17.92
CA LYS A 361 3.31 23.55 17.35
C LYS A 361 3.95 23.41 15.95
N HIS A 362 4.42 22.21 15.60
CA HIS A 362 5.06 21.91 14.32
C HIS A 362 4.23 20.96 13.44
N ALA A 363 2.93 20.85 13.69
CA ALA A 363 2.05 20.07 12.85
C ALA A 363 1.81 20.78 11.51
N TRP A 364 1.80 20.03 10.41
CA TRP A 364 1.46 20.54 9.08
C TRP A 364 -0.02 20.96 8.97
N CYS A 365 -0.86 20.54 9.92
CA CYS A 365 -2.28 20.85 9.99
C CYS A 365 -2.61 21.53 11.32
N THR A 366 -3.20 22.72 11.27
CA THR A 366 -3.60 23.54 12.43
C THR A 366 -5.08 23.38 12.81
N CYS A 367 -5.78 22.41 12.24
CA CYS A 367 -7.18 22.15 12.58
C CYS A 367 -7.32 21.51 13.97
N PRO A 368 -8.41 21.75 14.71
CA PRO A 368 -8.63 21.11 16.01
C PRO A 368 -8.55 19.58 15.96
N ARG A 369 -7.86 18.97 16.92
CA ARG A 369 -7.75 17.51 17.03
C ARG A 369 -8.87 16.92 17.88
N MET A 370 -9.44 15.86 17.38
CA MET A 370 -10.22 14.88 18.13
C MET A 370 -9.37 13.62 18.31
N HIS A 371 -9.75 12.70 19.20
CA HIS A 371 -8.96 11.50 19.44
C HIS A 371 -9.83 10.25 19.64
N VAL A 372 -9.24 9.11 19.28
CA VAL A 372 -9.71 7.79 19.68
C VAL A 372 -8.58 7.08 20.42
N ILE A 373 -8.93 6.33 21.44
CA ILE A 373 -7.99 5.59 22.28
C ILE A 373 -8.45 4.14 22.43
N ALA A 374 -7.48 3.24 22.40
CA ALA A 374 -7.68 1.81 22.59
C ALA A 374 -6.44 1.15 23.19
N VAL A 375 -6.63 -0.06 23.73
CA VAL A 375 -5.56 -0.93 24.25
C VAL A 375 -5.41 -2.18 23.40
N ASN A 376 -4.28 -2.88 23.53
CA ASN A 376 -4.14 -4.22 22.97
C ASN A 376 -5.05 -5.21 23.72
N TYR A 377 -5.46 -6.26 23.02
CA TYR A 377 -6.03 -7.44 23.66
C TYR A 377 -5.50 -8.70 23.02
N GLU A 378 -5.42 -9.75 23.82
CA GLU A 378 -4.96 -11.06 23.42
C GLU A 378 -6.09 -12.08 23.47
N LEU A 379 -6.23 -12.86 22.40
CA LEU A 379 -7.13 -14.01 22.37
C LEU A 379 -6.33 -15.31 22.52
N SER A 380 -7.02 -16.41 22.83
CA SER A 380 -6.41 -17.74 22.98
C SER A 380 -5.54 -18.13 21.78
N THR A 381 -5.95 -17.74 20.57
CA THR A 381 -5.19 -17.92 19.34
C THR A 381 -4.44 -16.63 18.95
N PRO A 382 -3.15 -16.70 18.54
CA PRO A 382 -2.39 -15.53 18.10
C PRO A 382 -3.07 -14.73 16.99
N SER A 383 -3.73 -15.40 16.05
CA SER A 383 -4.46 -14.78 14.93
C SER A 383 -5.64 -13.91 15.37
N GLY A 384 -6.17 -14.13 16.57
CA GLY A 384 -7.27 -13.38 17.16
C GLY A 384 -6.82 -12.13 17.93
N SER A 385 -5.57 -12.09 18.38
CA SER A 385 -5.02 -10.95 19.12
C SER A 385 -4.91 -9.70 18.24
N ARG A 386 -5.03 -8.52 18.85
CA ARG A 386 -4.90 -7.24 18.15
C ARG A 386 -4.05 -6.28 18.96
N CYS A 387 -3.13 -5.61 18.26
CA CYS A 387 -2.34 -4.52 18.83
C CYS A 387 -3.22 -3.29 19.07
N SER A 388 -2.79 -2.42 19.97
CA SER A 388 -3.53 -1.22 20.37
C SER A 388 -3.82 -0.26 19.21
N GLU A 389 -2.89 -0.15 18.26
CA GLU A 389 -2.96 0.68 17.07
C GLU A 389 -4.07 0.21 16.13
N GLN A 390 -4.19 -1.12 15.96
CA GLN A 390 -5.24 -1.73 15.14
C GLN A 390 -6.61 -1.48 15.76
N ASN A 391 -6.72 -1.59 17.09
CA ASN A 391 -7.96 -1.36 17.80
C ASN A 391 -8.36 0.13 17.76
N ALA A 392 -7.41 1.04 17.93
CA ALA A 392 -7.66 2.48 17.84
C ALA A 392 -8.12 2.86 16.43
N LEU A 393 -7.47 2.33 15.38
CA LEU A 393 -7.88 2.57 14.00
C LEU A 393 -9.23 1.92 13.68
N GLY A 394 -9.51 0.73 14.20
CA GLY A 394 -10.82 0.08 14.09
C GLY A 394 -11.94 0.90 14.73
N LYS A 395 -11.68 1.48 15.91
CA LYS A 395 -12.59 2.41 16.58
C LYS A 395 -12.79 3.71 15.80
N LEU A 396 -11.75 4.22 15.14
CA LEU A 396 -11.91 5.36 14.22
C LEU A 396 -12.80 4.97 13.04
N ALA A 397 -12.53 3.82 12.41
CA ALA A 397 -13.29 3.35 11.26
C ALA A 397 -14.78 3.11 11.60
N SER A 398 -15.11 2.65 12.81
CA SER A 398 -16.51 2.47 13.24
C SER A 398 -17.28 3.79 13.36
N THR A 399 -16.61 4.93 13.39
CA THR A 399 -17.26 6.26 13.32
C THR A 399 -17.56 6.72 11.89
N GLY A 400 -17.24 5.90 10.88
CA GLY A 400 -17.45 6.23 9.46
C GLY A 400 -16.41 7.20 8.88
N LEU A 401 -15.34 7.48 9.62
CA LEU A 401 -14.29 8.40 9.19
C LEU A 401 -13.21 7.71 8.34
N PRO A 402 -12.73 8.35 7.26
CA PRO A 402 -11.67 7.80 6.42
C PRO A 402 -10.30 7.91 7.08
N THR A 403 -9.35 7.08 6.66
CA THR A 403 -7.95 7.11 7.16
C THR A 403 -7.24 8.44 6.94
N THR A 404 -7.68 9.23 5.96
CA THR A 404 -7.10 10.53 5.60
C THR A 404 -7.27 11.62 6.67
N VAL A 405 -8.12 11.40 7.68
CA VAL A 405 -8.30 12.33 8.79
C VAL A 405 -7.23 12.19 9.89
N VAL A 406 -6.47 11.10 9.89
CA VAL A 406 -5.45 10.82 10.93
C VAL A 406 -4.32 11.83 10.87
N ARG A 407 -3.77 12.22 12.03
CA ARG A 407 -2.68 13.20 12.13
C ARG A 407 -1.53 12.71 12.99
N GLU A 408 -1.82 12.27 14.21
CA GLU A 408 -0.81 11.79 15.15
C GLU A 408 -1.22 10.42 15.72
N VAL A 409 -0.22 9.57 15.97
CA VAL A 409 -0.36 8.25 16.59
C VAL A 409 0.56 8.20 17.80
N PHE A 410 0.01 7.95 18.97
CA PHE A 410 0.75 7.80 20.22
C PHE A 410 0.76 6.35 20.64
N VAL A 411 1.90 5.85 21.11
CA VAL A 411 2.05 4.47 21.62
C VAL A 411 2.73 4.50 22.98
N TYR A 412 2.10 3.87 23.98
CA TYR A 412 2.57 3.79 25.35
C TYR A 412 2.43 2.37 25.90
N GLY A 413 3.51 1.80 26.44
CA GLY A 413 3.49 0.53 27.15
C GLY A 413 3.40 0.72 28.66
N ASP A 414 2.30 0.30 29.28
CA ASP A 414 2.19 0.12 30.71
C ASP A 414 2.62 -1.31 31.08
N SER A 415 3.82 -1.40 31.64
CA SER A 415 4.40 -2.64 32.16
C SER A 415 4.66 -2.54 33.66
N SER A 416 3.77 -1.87 34.40
CA SER A 416 3.83 -1.71 35.86
C SER A 416 4.04 -3.03 36.63
N ALA A 417 3.59 -4.16 36.06
CA ALA A 417 3.77 -5.49 36.64
C ALA A 417 5.11 -6.16 36.29
N SER A 418 5.88 -5.62 35.33
CA SER A 418 7.19 -6.13 34.93
C SER A 418 8.30 -5.21 35.45
N LYS A 419 9.45 -5.79 35.82
CA LYS A 419 10.64 -5.00 36.16
C LYS A 419 11.36 -4.43 34.92
N THR A 420 10.92 -4.80 33.72
CA THR A 420 11.59 -4.45 32.46
C THR A 420 10.99 -3.19 31.85
N GLU A 421 11.83 -2.18 31.57
CA GLU A 421 11.42 -0.96 30.88
C GLU A 421 11.15 -1.27 29.40
N THR A 422 9.87 -1.26 29.03
CA THR A 422 9.37 -1.63 27.69
C THR A 422 9.37 -0.46 26.72
N ASN A 423 9.34 0.78 27.22
CA ASN A 423 9.33 1.95 26.37
C ASN A 423 10.75 2.38 25.97
N PRO A 424 10.89 3.09 24.83
CA PRO A 424 9.87 3.35 23.79
C PRO A 424 9.45 2.12 22.97
N LEU A 425 8.17 2.05 22.60
CA LEU A 425 7.58 0.94 21.84
C LEU A 425 7.33 1.31 20.38
N PHE A 426 7.89 0.51 19.47
CA PHE A 426 7.60 0.60 18.04
C PHE A 426 6.37 -0.21 17.69
N PRO A 427 5.54 0.26 16.73
CA PRO A 427 4.53 -0.58 16.12
C PRO A 427 5.16 -1.84 15.53
N CYS A 428 4.53 -3.00 15.74
CA CYS A 428 4.99 -4.24 15.13
C CYS A 428 4.86 -4.17 13.59
N GLY A 429 5.50 -5.09 12.85
CA GLY A 429 5.48 -5.06 11.38
C GLY A 429 4.08 -5.07 10.75
N VAL A 430 3.07 -5.65 11.41
CA VAL A 430 1.67 -5.59 10.95
C VAL A 430 1.08 -4.18 11.15
N CYS A 431 1.26 -3.60 12.33
CA CYS A 431 0.81 -2.24 12.64
C CYS A 431 1.53 -1.20 11.79
N GLU A 432 2.85 -1.34 11.60
CA GLU A 432 3.63 -0.47 10.74
C GLU A 432 3.08 -0.49 9.31
N ASN A 433 2.90 -1.67 8.71
CA ASN A 433 2.34 -1.79 7.36
C ASN A 433 0.95 -1.16 7.24
N MET A 434 0.11 -1.29 8.26
CA MET A 434 -1.20 -0.64 8.33
C MET A 434 -1.07 0.89 8.42
N LEU A 435 -0.27 1.40 9.35
CA LEU A 435 -0.07 2.84 9.56
C LEU A 435 0.59 3.51 8.36
N ARG A 436 1.46 2.80 7.62
CA ARG A 436 2.02 3.29 6.35
C ARG A 436 0.97 3.52 5.28
N LYS A 437 -0.05 2.65 5.20
CA LYS A 437 -1.19 2.88 4.29
C LYS A 437 -1.94 4.14 4.70
N VAL A 438 -2.23 4.29 6.01
CA VAL A 438 -2.87 5.50 6.55
C VAL A 438 -2.04 6.75 6.22
N SER A 439 -0.73 6.72 6.46
CA SER A 439 0.16 7.84 6.14
C SER A 439 0.18 8.17 4.65
N ASN A 440 0.17 7.16 3.79
CA ASN A 440 0.08 7.37 2.34
C ASN A 440 -1.26 8.00 1.93
N ASP A 441 -2.37 7.59 2.55
CA ASP A 441 -3.68 8.16 2.27
C ASP A 441 -3.71 9.65 2.65
N VAL A 442 -3.18 10.00 3.85
CA VAL A 442 -3.05 11.38 4.32
C VAL A 442 -2.14 12.19 3.41
N PHE A 443 -0.96 11.67 3.06
CA PHE A 443 -0.02 12.35 2.17
C PHE A 443 -0.61 12.59 0.79
N ARG A 444 -1.31 11.61 0.20
CA ARG A 444 -1.96 11.77 -1.12
C ARG A 444 -3.06 12.82 -1.10
N GLN A 445 -3.83 12.91 -0.02
CA GLN A 445 -4.94 13.87 0.05
C GLN A 445 -4.51 15.27 0.50
N HIS A 446 -3.46 15.37 1.32
CA HIS A 446 -3.13 16.62 2.02
C HIS A 446 -1.65 17.04 1.91
N GLY A 447 -0.78 16.19 1.35
CA GLY A 447 0.67 16.43 1.30
C GLY A 447 1.39 16.33 2.66
N GLY A 448 0.69 15.94 3.73
CA GLY A 448 1.22 15.89 5.09
C GLY A 448 1.56 14.48 5.57
N ASP A 449 2.46 14.39 6.54
CA ASP A 449 2.87 13.14 7.19
C ASP A 449 2.04 12.82 8.43
N VAL A 450 1.83 11.53 8.70
CA VAL A 450 1.34 11.07 10.01
C VAL A 450 2.53 10.89 10.94
N MET A 451 2.45 11.48 12.14
CA MET A 451 3.53 11.45 13.12
C MET A 451 3.29 10.34 14.17
N LEU A 452 4.30 9.52 14.43
CA LEU A 452 4.35 8.58 15.56
C LEU A 452 5.03 9.25 16.74
N TYR A 453 4.41 9.15 17.91
CA TYR A 453 4.92 9.57 19.21
C TYR A 453 5.04 8.36 20.14
N MET A 454 6.19 8.19 20.77
CA MET A 454 6.48 7.10 21.69
C MET A 454 7.04 7.67 22.98
N PHE A 455 6.59 7.15 24.12
CA PHE A 455 7.09 7.55 25.42
C PHE A 455 8.46 6.95 25.70
N ASP A 456 9.29 7.61 26.49
CA ASP A 456 10.62 7.11 26.86
C ASP A 456 10.60 6.06 27.99
N SER A 457 9.63 6.14 28.90
CA SER A 457 9.53 5.27 30.07
C SER A 457 8.08 4.90 30.42
N THR A 458 7.93 3.72 31.02
CA THR A 458 6.70 3.17 31.58
C THR A 458 6.25 3.83 32.88
N THR A 459 7.17 4.25 33.78
CA THR A 459 6.74 4.62 35.14
C THR A 459 6.48 6.12 35.30
N ARG A 460 7.33 6.93 34.68
CA ARG A 460 7.27 8.40 34.73
C ARG A 460 7.83 8.95 33.43
N PRO A 461 7.08 8.84 32.32
CA PRO A 461 7.55 9.35 31.05
C PRO A 461 7.92 10.83 31.16
N ARG A 462 9.13 11.17 30.71
CA ARG A 462 9.64 12.55 30.71
C ARG A 462 9.82 13.08 29.30
N LYS A 463 9.94 12.18 28.34
CA LYS A 463 10.27 12.52 26.95
C LYS A 463 9.30 11.80 26.01
N LEU A 464 8.89 12.49 24.95
CA LEU A 464 8.28 11.87 23.77
C LEU A 464 9.30 11.84 22.64
N ILE A 465 9.55 10.65 22.11
CA ILE A 465 10.33 10.44 20.89
C ILE A 465 9.34 10.41 19.73
N TYR A 466 9.57 11.20 18.69
CA TYR A 466 8.66 11.22 17.55
C TYR A 466 9.35 11.20 16.18
N LEU A 467 8.67 10.57 15.23
CA LEU A 467 9.09 10.48 13.82
C LEU A 467 7.88 10.31 12.88
N PRO A 468 7.97 10.71 11.60
CA PRO A 468 6.98 10.36 10.60
C PRO A 468 6.85 8.83 10.44
N ILE A 469 5.63 8.30 10.28
CA ILE A 469 5.38 6.87 10.09
C ILE A 469 6.23 6.23 8.96
N PRO A 470 6.43 6.87 7.79
CA PRO A 470 7.29 6.31 6.75
C PRO A 470 8.73 6.05 7.22
N GLU A 471 9.19 6.74 8.27
CA GLU A 471 10.55 6.60 8.80
C GLU A 471 10.77 5.38 9.69
N ILE A 472 9.71 4.68 10.13
CA ILE A 472 9.83 3.50 11.00
C ILE A 472 10.74 2.44 10.36
N SER A 473 10.43 2.01 9.13
CA SER A 473 11.21 0.98 8.42
C SER A 473 12.67 1.33 8.14
N PHE A 474 13.06 2.60 8.28
CA PHE A 474 14.43 3.05 7.98
C PHE A 474 15.34 3.04 9.20
N ARG A 475 14.79 2.88 10.41
CA ARG A 475 15.58 2.80 11.63
C ARG A 475 15.95 1.34 11.88
N ASP A 476 17.19 0.96 11.52
CA ASP A 476 17.76 -0.34 11.89
C ASP A 476 17.75 -0.48 13.42
N ASP A 477 17.29 -1.64 13.91
CA ASP A 477 17.15 -2.02 15.32
C ASP A 477 18.37 -1.64 16.16
N ARG A 478 19.58 -1.74 15.59
CA ARG A 478 20.83 -1.45 16.30
C ARG A 478 21.02 0.04 16.61
N GLY A 479 20.71 0.93 15.67
CA GLY A 479 20.83 2.37 15.89
C GLY A 479 19.82 2.87 16.93
N PHE A 480 18.61 2.32 16.87
CA PHE A 480 17.56 2.68 17.81
C PHE A 480 17.85 2.20 19.24
N ARG A 481 18.28 0.94 19.41
CA ARG A 481 18.62 0.42 20.75
C ARG A 481 19.74 1.22 21.40
N LYS A 482 20.76 1.61 20.63
CA LYS A 482 21.84 2.48 21.12
C LYS A 482 21.28 3.84 21.55
N PHE A 483 20.45 4.47 20.73
CA PHE A 483 19.79 5.72 21.07
C PHE A 483 18.93 5.63 22.35
N VAL A 484 18.14 4.56 22.51
CA VAL A 484 17.33 4.35 23.72
C VAL A 484 18.21 4.18 24.96
N ALA A 485 19.32 3.44 24.84
CA ALA A 485 20.28 3.29 25.94
C ALA A 485 20.86 4.66 26.35
N GLU A 486 21.33 5.45 25.38
CA GLU A 486 21.83 6.82 25.62
C GLU A 486 20.75 7.73 26.23
N LEU A 487 19.50 7.62 25.80
CA LEU A 487 18.39 8.42 26.31
C LEU A 487 18.05 8.13 27.78
N ARG A 488 18.33 6.91 28.25
CA ARG A 488 18.14 6.48 29.66
C ARG A 488 19.27 6.94 30.58
N GLU A 489 20.45 7.21 30.03
CA GLU A 489 21.60 7.73 30.78
C GLU A 489 21.51 9.25 31.03
N LEU A 490 20.63 9.94 30.30
CA LEU A 490 20.33 11.39 30.38
C LEU A 490 19.06 11.70 31.20
#